data_AF-A0A6B9D5P3-F1
#
_entry.id   AF-A0A6B9D5P3-F1
#
_cell.length_a   1.000
_cell.length_b   1.000
_cell.length_c   1.000
_cell.angle_alpha   90.00
_cell.angle_beta   90.00
_cell.angle_gamma   90.00
#
_symmetry.space_group_name_H-M   'P 1'
#
loop_
_entity.id
_entity.type
_entity.pdbx_description
1 polymer ?
#
loop_
_entity_poly.entity_id
_entity_poly.type
_entity_poly.pdbx_seq_one_letter_code
_entity_poly.pdbx_strand_id
1 'polypeptide(L)'
;MLDLPAEPFMTKLFADKSIPDVILTLLAVFILAPLNEEILFRGVMLNVFRSRYNWTMWLGALITSLLFAAVHMQYQNLLTLAEMFLVGLITSAARIRSGGLLLPVLLHMEATALGLLLG
;
A
#
# COMPACT_ATOMS: atom_id res chain seq x y z
N MET A 1 5.26 -0.69 -20.71
CA MET A 1 5.93 -0.21 -19.50
C MET A 1 6.76 0.99 -19.88
N LEU A 2 6.78 2.04 -19.08
CA LEU A 2 7.78 3.10 -19.24
C LEU A 2 9.13 2.48 -18.86
N ASP A 3 10.17 2.70 -19.66
CA ASP A 3 11.55 2.21 -19.41
C ASP A 3 12.20 2.97 -18.24
N LEU A 4 11.56 2.93 -17.06
CA LEU A 4 12.15 3.44 -15.83
C LEU A 4 13.09 2.39 -15.24
N PRO A 5 14.20 2.83 -14.60
CA PRO A 5 15.05 1.91 -13.87
C PRO A 5 14.28 1.33 -12.67
N ALA A 6 14.55 0.06 -12.38
CA ALA A 6 14.02 -0.62 -11.21
C ALA A 6 14.38 0.15 -9.92
N GLU A 7 13.44 0.18 -8.96
CA GLU A 7 13.63 0.88 -7.70
C GLU A 7 14.83 0.33 -6.91
N PRO A 8 15.80 1.16 -6.51
CA PRO A 8 16.98 0.70 -5.76
C PRO A 8 16.66 0.03 -4.42
N PHE A 9 15.54 0.41 -3.80
CA PHE A 9 15.05 -0.25 -2.59
C PHE A 9 14.66 -1.71 -2.87
N MET A 10 13.94 -1.95 -3.98
CA MET A 10 13.47 -3.30 -4.35
C MET A 10 14.62 -4.22 -4.75
N THR A 11 15.63 -3.70 -5.44
CA THR A 11 16.81 -4.51 -5.81
C THR A 11 17.60 -4.94 -4.56
N LYS A 12 17.75 -4.05 -3.58
CA LYS A 12 18.39 -4.34 -2.29
C LYS A 12 17.54 -5.24 -1.38
N LEU A 13 16.22 -5.22 -1.52
CA LEU A 13 15.30 -5.98 -0.68
C LEU A 13 15.58 -7.49 -0.74
N PHE A 14 15.99 -8.00 -1.89
CA PHE A 14 16.28 -9.42 -2.11
C PHE A 14 17.77 -9.73 -2.30
N ALA A 15 18.62 -8.72 -2.42
CA ALA A 15 20.06 -8.89 -2.62
C ALA A 15 20.69 -9.68 -1.45
N ASP A 16 21.60 -10.59 -1.80
CA ASP A 16 22.44 -11.36 -0.87
C ASP A 16 21.67 -12.19 0.18
N LYS A 17 20.38 -12.48 -0.06
CA LYS A 17 19.54 -13.30 0.84
C LYS A 17 19.64 -14.79 0.53
N SER A 18 19.64 -15.61 1.57
CA SER A 18 19.46 -17.05 1.44
C SER A 18 18.03 -17.40 1.00
N ILE A 19 17.79 -18.60 0.47
CA ILE A 19 16.44 -19.04 0.06
C ILE A 19 15.42 -18.91 1.22
N PRO A 20 15.71 -19.36 2.46
CA PRO A 20 14.81 -19.13 3.59
C PRO A 20 14.49 -17.66 3.84
N ASP A 21 15.48 -16.77 3.75
CA ASP A 21 15.28 -15.34 3.97
C ASP A 21 14.43 -14.70 2.86
N VAL A 22 14.59 -15.14 1.62
CA VAL A 22 13.73 -14.72 0.50
C VAL A 22 12.29 -15.13 0.74
N ILE A 23 12.04 -16.39 1.14
CA ILE A 23 10.68 -16.87 1.45
C ILE A 23 10.07 -16.04 2.58
N LEU A 24 10.82 -15.78 3.65
CA LEU A 24 10.34 -14.95 4.76
C LEU A 24 10.04 -13.52 4.31
N THR A 25 10.89 -12.95 3.44
CA THR A 25 10.70 -11.61 2.87
C THR A 25 9.42 -11.54 2.04
N LEU A 26 9.17 -12.56 1.21
CA LEU A 26 7.93 -12.66 0.43
C LEU A 26 6.71 -12.76 1.35
N LEU A 27 6.72 -13.60 2.38
CA LEU A 27 5.61 -13.67 3.34
C LEU A 27 5.38 -12.35 4.06
N ALA A 28 6.45 -11.64 4.45
CA ALA A 28 6.35 -10.34 5.09
C ALA A 28 5.72 -9.29 4.14
N VAL A 29 6.21 -9.20 2.90
CA VAL A 29 5.75 -8.22 1.90
C VAL A 29 4.35 -8.52 1.40
N PHE A 30 3.97 -9.79 1.21
CA PHE A 30 2.66 -10.15 0.66
C PHE A 30 1.57 -10.25 1.71
N ILE A 31 1.89 -10.55 2.97
CA ILE A 31 0.87 -10.84 3.98
C ILE A 31 0.97 -9.86 5.14
N LEU A 32 2.12 -9.80 5.80
CA LEU A 32 2.25 -9.04 7.04
C LEU A 32 2.16 -7.53 6.80
N ALA A 33 2.83 -7.02 5.75
CA ALA A 33 2.82 -5.61 5.42
C ALA A 33 1.41 -5.13 5.01
N PRO A 34 0.71 -5.73 4.02
CA PRO A 34 -0.64 -5.29 3.65
C PRO A 34 -1.63 -5.38 4.82
N LEU A 35 -1.54 -6.44 5.63
CA LEU A 35 -2.41 -6.58 6.80
C LEU A 35 -2.18 -5.45 7.82
N ASN A 36 -0.92 -5.20 8.19
CA ASN A 36 -0.58 -4.18 9.17
C ASN A 36 -0.92 -2.77 8.67
N GLU A 37 -0.59 -2.49 7.41
CA GLU A 37 -0.83 -1.20 6.78
C GLU A 37 -2.32 -0.91 6.65
N GLU A 38 -3.15 -1.87 6.21
CA GLU A 38 -4.60 -1.65 6.13
C GLU A 38 -5.25 -1.51 7.52
N ILE A 39 -4.77 -2.24 8.53
CA ILE A 39 -5.25 -2.04 9.91
C ILE A 39 -4.93 -0.62 10.38
N LEU A 40 -3.69 -0.14 10.18
CA LEU A 40 -3.28 1.18 10.61
C LEU A 40 -4.00 2.28 9.82
N PHE A 41 -3.86 2.30 8.50
CA PHE A 41 -4.35 3.38 7.67
C PHE A 41 -5.87 3.35 7.52
N ARG A 42 -6.48 2.18 7.29
CA ARG A 42 -7.93 2.07 6.98
C ARG A 42 -8.73 1.72 8.23
N GLY A 43 -8.15 0.94 9.14
CA GLY A 43 -8.75 0.57 10.43
C GLY A 43 -8.70 1.67 11.47
N VAL A 44 -7.59 2.41 11.57
CA VAL A 44 -7.42 3.44 12.61
C VAL A 44 -7.51 4.83 12.02
N MET A 45 -6.59 5.22 11.13
CA MET A 45 -6.45 6.61 10.69
C MET A 45 -7.66 7.12 9.90
N LEU A 46 -8.14 6.36 8.91
CA LEU A 46 -9.30 6.74 8.11
C LEU A 46 -10.57 6.87 8.97
N ASN A 47 -10.70 6.06 10.03
CA ASN A 47 -11.85 6.12 10.92
C ASN A 47 -11.92 7.39 11.78
N VAL A 48 -10.81 8.13 11.95
CA VAL A 48 -10.82 9.46 12.58
C VAL A 48 -11.74 10.44 11.81
N PHE A 49 -11.90 10.23 10.51
CA PHE A 49 -12.73 11.07 9.65
C PHE A 49 -14.20 10.64 9.60
N ARG A 50 -14.59 9.60 10.36
CA ARG A 50 -15.97 9.14 10.41
C ARG A 50 -16.87 10.21 11.04
N SER A 51 -17.84 10.68 10.28
CA SER A 51 -18.79 11.69 10.74
C SER A 51 -20.18 11.45 10.16
N ARG A 52 -21.15 12.30 10.54
CA ARG A 52 -22.50 12.32 9.93
C ARG A 52 -22.50 12.69 8.45
N TYR A 53 -21.38 13.23 7.94
CA TYR A 53 -21.26 13.68 6.56
C TYR A 53 -20.32 12.76 5.77
N ASN A 54 -20.83 12.19 4.68
CA ASN A 54 -20.04 11.25 3.87
C ASN A 54 -18.78 11.86 3.25
N TRP A 55 -18.76 13.18 3.00
CA TRP A 55 -17.60 13.83 2.39
C TRP A 55 -16.35 13.81 3.28
N THR A 56 -16.51 13.73 4.62
CA THR A 56 -15.35 13.71 5.53
C THR A 56 -14.54 12.43 5.37
N MET A 57 -15.20 11.28 5.11
CA MET A 57 -14.52 10.02 4.82
C MET A 57 -13.69 10.09 3.53
N TRP A 58 -14.17 10.79 2.51
CA TRP A 58 -13.43 10.97 1.25
C TRP A 58 -12.27 11.96 1.40
N LEU A 59 -12.42 13.00 2.22
CA LEU A 59 -11.30 13.85 2.63
C LEU A 59 -10.24 13.03 3.40
N GLY A 60 -10.69 12.18 4.33
CA GLY A 60 -9.83 11.24 5.05
C GLY A 60 -9.11 10.27 4.10
N ALA A 61 -9.79 9.76 3.08
CA ALA A 61 -9.18 8.90 2.06
C ALA A 61 -8.05 9.64 1.34
N LEU A 62 -8.26 10.90 0.92
CA LEU A 62 -7.21 11.70 0.29
C LEU A 62 -6.01 11.91 1.22
N ILE A 63 -6.24 12.35 2.45
CA ILE A 63 -5.18 12.65 3.43
C ILE A 63 -4.40 11.39 3.80
N THR A 64 -5.09 10.30 4.14
CA THR A 64 -4.43 9.05 4.55
C THR A 64 -3.70 8.40 3.39
N SER A 65 -4.14 8.57 2.14
CA SER A 65 -3.41 8.10 0.95
C SER A 65 -2.14 8.90 0.68
N LEU A 66 -2.15 10.22 0.91
CA LEU A 66 -0.94 11.03 0.86
C LEU A 66 0.06 10.62 1.94
N LEU A 67 -0.41 10.35 3.16
CA LEU A 67 0.43 9.84 4.25
C LEU A 67 0.98 8.45 3.92
N PHE A 68 0.16 7.58 3.31
CA PHE A 68 0.59 6.27 2.84
C PHE A 68 1.72 6.38 1.81
N ALA A 69 1.61 7.26 0.82
CA ALA A 69 2.71 7.52 -0.11
C ALA A 69 3.93 8.14 0.58
N ALA A 70 3.73 9.00 1.57
CA ALA A 70 4.83 9.65 2.30
C ALA A 70 5.67 8.66 3.13
N VAL A 71 5.05 7.66 3.76
CA VAL A 71 5.82 6.60 4.46
C VAL A 71 6.58 5.68 3.50
N HIS A 72 6.29 5.77 2.20
CA HIS A 72 6.95 5.02 1.13
C HIS A 72 8.04 5.81 0.39
N MET A 73 8.50 6.95 0.95
CA MET A 73 9.56 7.79 0.37
C MET A 73 10.95 7.12 0.29
N GLN A 74 11.10 5.85 0.68
CA GLN A 74 12.26 5.05 0.29
C GLN A 74 12.35 4.79 -1.23
N TYR A 75 11.23 4.90 -1.95
CA TYR A 75 11.20 4.85 -3.41
C TYR A 75 11.61 6.21 -4.01
N GLN A 76 12.34 6.16 -5.12
CA GLN A 76 12.92 7.36 -5.74
C GLN A 76 12.13 7.84 -6.95
N ASN A 77 11.45 6.94 -7.67
CA ASN A 77 10.68 7.32 -8.85
C ASN A 77 9.35 7.94 -8.42
N LEU A 78 9.06 9.14 -8.94
CA LEU A 78 7.79 9.82 -8.68
C LEU A 78 6.57 9.01 -9.15
N LEU A 79 6.73 8.19 -10.19
CA LEU A 79 5.67 7.30 -10.65
C LEU A 79 5.38 6.19 -9.63
N THR A 80 6.38 5.58 -9.01
CA THR A 80 6.18 4.61 -7.93
C THR A 80 5.52 5.25 -6.71
N LEU A 81 5.90 6.47 -6.34
CA LEU A 81 5.21 7.20 -5.26
C LEU A 81 3.76 7.55 -5.62
N ALA A 82 3.49 7.88 -6.89
CA ALA A 82 2.12 8.06 -7.38
C ALA A 82 1.32 6.76 -7.33
N GLU A 83 1.92 5.61 -7.64
CA GLU A 83 1.31 4.29 -7.48
C GLU A 83 0.97 4.01 -6.01
N MET A 84 1.88 4.30 -5.07
CA MET A 84 1.59 4.17 -3.63
C MET A 84 0.41 5.04 -3.20
N PHE A 85 0.32 6.27 -3.71
CA PHE A 85 -0.83 7.14 -3.48
C PHE A 85 -2.13 6.56 -4.07
N LEU A 86 -2.08 5.98 -5.26
CA LEU A 86 -3.23 5.34 -5.91
C LEU A 86 -3.69 4.08 -5.18
N VAL A 87 -2.78 3.19 -4.78
CA VAL A 87 -3.07 2.06 -3.88
C VAL A 87 -3.71 2.58 -2.60
N GLY A 88 -3.15 3.68 -2.07
CA GLY A 88 -3.68 4.55 -1.05
C GLY A 88 -5.20 4.78 -1.15
N LEU A 89 -5.59 5.39 -2.28
CA LEU A 89 -6.95 5.80 -2.57
C LEU A 89 -7.89 4.62 -2.82
N ILE A 90 -7.43 3.61 -3.58
CA ILE A 90 -8.22 2.44 -3.96
C ILE A 90 -8.63 1.65 -2.71
N THR A 91 -7.68 1.36 -1.83
CA THR A 91 -7.93 0.65 -0.57
C THR A 91 -8.80 1.48 0.40
N SER A 92 -8.63 2.81 0.42
CA SER A 92 -9.53 3.69 1.18
C SER A 92 -10.96 3.65 0.64
N ALA A 93 -11.14 3.71 -0.68
CA ALA A 93 -12.44 3.57 -1.32
C ALA A 93 -13.07 2.20 -1.05
N ALA A 94 -12.27 1.13 -1.11
CA ALA A 94 -12.67 -0.23 -0.77
C ALA A 94 -13.14 -0.33 0.67
N ARG A 95 -12.45 0.29 1.64
CA ARG A 95 -12.89 0.36 3.03
C ARG A 95 -14.21 1.11 3.17
N ILE A 96 -14.36 2.27 2.52
CA ILE A 96 -15.58 3.08 2.59
C ILE A 96 -16.78 2.31 2.02
N ARG A 97 -16.60 1.58 0.92
CA ARG A 97 -17.68 0.83 0.25
C ARG A 97 -18.03 -0.48 0.95
N SER A 98 -17.04 -1.22 1.43
CA SER A 98 -17.25 -2.54 2.05
C SER A 98 -17.52 -2.49 3.55
N GLY A 99 -17.10 -1.42 4.24
CA GLY A 99 -17.19 -1.28 5.69
C GLY A 99 -16.15 -2.09 6.50
N GLY A 100 -15.63 -3.18 5.93
CA GLY A 100 -14.64 -4.08 6.53
C GLY A 100 -13.20 -3.89 6.01
N LEU A 101 -12.27 -4.67 6.56
CA LEU A 101 -10.86 -4.66 6.16
C LEU A 101 -10.47 -5.75 5.16
N LEU A 102 -11.29 -6.78 4.98
CA LEU A 102 -10.94 -7.90 4.09
C LEU A 102 -10.71 -7.44 2.65
N LEU A 103 -11.64 -6.66 2.10
CA LEU A 103 -11.52 -6.15 0.72
C LEU A 103 -10.28 -5.28 0.50
N PRO A 104 -10.01 -4.22 1.30
CA PRO A 104 -8.80 -3.43 1.10
C PRO A 104 -7.52 -4.25 1.31
N VAL A 105 -7.48 -5.21 2.24
CA VAL A 105 -6.32 -6.11 2.39
C VAL A 105 -6.08 -6.92 1.13
N LEU A 106 -7.10 -7.57 0.57
CA LEU A 106 -6.94 -8.39 -0.63
C LEU A 106 -6.49 -7.56 -1.85
N LEU A 107 -7.06 -6.36 -2.02
CA LEU A 107 -6.64 -5.44 -3.09
C LEU A 107 -5.20 -4.95 -2.91
N HIS A 108 -4.77 -4.75 -1.66
CA HIS A 108 -3.39 -4.37 -1.38
C HIS A 108 -2.43 -5.54 -1.67
N MET A 109 -2.75 -6.76 -1.25
CA MET A 109 -1.96 -7.96 -1.59
C MET A 109 -1.84 -8.15 -3.11
N GLU A 110 -2.93 -7.90 -3.86
CA GLU A 110 -2.92 -7.92 -5.32
C GLU A 110 -2.00 -6.82 -5.89
N ALA A 111 -2.11 -5.58 -5.39
CA ALA A 111 -1.23 -4.49 -5.82
C ALA A 111 0.25 -4.80 -5.56
N THR A 112 0.59 -5.41 -4.43
CA THR A 112 1.93 -5.91 -4.13
C THR A 112 2.39 -6.96 -5.15
N ALA A 113 1.51 -7.90 -5.52
CA ALA A 113 1.81 -8.92 -6.52
C ALA A 113 2.13 -8.28 -7.88
N LEU A 114 1.29 -7.34 -8.33
CA LEU A 114 1.49 -6.64 -9.59
C LEU A 114 2.77 -5.82 -9.56
N GLY A 115 3.03 -5.07 -8.48
CA GLY A 115 4.26 -4.30 -8.33
C GLY A 115 5.52 -5.14 -8.38
N LEU A 116 5.52 -6.35 -7.80
CA LEU A 116 6.67 -7.24 -7.84
C LEU A 116 6.86 -7.93 -9.20
N LEU A 117 5.77 -8.24 -9.91
CA LEU A 117 5.81 -8.93 -11.20
C LEU A 117 6.06 -7.99 -12.39
N LEU A 118 5.62 -6.74 -12.27
CA LEU A 118 5.60 -5.76 -13.36
C LEU A 118 6.54 -4.56 -13.12
N GLY A 119 7.04 -4.38 -11.90
CA GLY A 119 7.94 -3.27 -11.53
C GLY A 119 9.42 -3.56 -11.70
#